data_AF-A0A9W7CYY7-F1
#
_entry.id   AF-A0A9W7CYY7-F1
#
_cell.length_a   1.000
_cell.length_b   1.000
_cell.length_c   1.000
_cell.angle_alpha   90.00
_cell.angle_beta   90.00
_cell.angle_gamma   90.00
#
_symmetry.space_group_name_H-M   'P 1'
#
loop_
_entity.id
_entity.type
_entity.pdbx_description
1 polymer ?
#
loop_
_entity_poly.entity_id
_entity_poly.type
_entity_poly.pdbx_seq_one_letter_code
_entity_poly.pdbx_strand_id
1 'polypeptide(L)'
;MAVTQARLPEGTPLAVPDSATFHQLQHVDAQQAALDQALEAEQLLTVSEYRVVRVKLHGVPVPLQVNVGDLREALGLPNYSLRPPFRAATNIETPAPATNITDEEHENPTVESMEQ
;
A
#
# COMPACT_ATOMS: atom_id res chain seq x y z
N MET A 1 -30.68 22.91 -10.93
CA MET A 1 -31.16 22.34 -9.66
C MET A 1 -30.57 23.18 -8.53
N ALA A 2 -31.36 24.06 -7.92
CA ALA A 2 -30.89 24.94 -6.84
C ALA A 2 -31.13 24.23 -5.50
N VAL A 3 -30.06 23.96 -4.74
CA VAL A 3 -30.17 23.41 -3.38
C VAL A 3 -30.49 24.55 -2.41
N THR A 4 -31.76 24.73 -2.07
CA THR A 4 -32.17 25.65 -1.02
C THR A 4 -31.90 25.00 0.34
N GLN A 5 -30.72 25.24 0.92
CA GLN A 5 -30.50 24.91 2.34
C GLN A 5 -31.24 25.94 3.20
N ALA A 6 -32.27 25.47 3.91
CA ALA A 6 -32.94 26.25 4.93
C ALA A 6 -31.98 26.51 6.10
N ARG A 7 -31.82 27.77 6.52
CA ARG A 7 -31.11 28.07 7.77
C ARG A 7 -31.94 27.54 8.93
N LEU A 8 -31.31 26.77 9.83
CA LEU A 8 -31.94 26.37 11.08
C LEU A 8 -32.25 27.61 11.94
N PRO A 9 -33.38 27.63 12.66
CA PRO A 9 -33.76 28.75 13.51
C PRO A 9 -32.76 28.97 14.67
N GLU A 10 -32.65 30.22 15.11
CA GLU A 10 -31.81 30.61 16.25
C GLU A 10 -32.20 29.81 17.50
N GLY A 11 -31.20 29.23 18.17
CA GLY A 11 -31.39 28.38 19.34
C GLY A 11 -31.45 26.88 19.05
N THR A 12 -31.34 26.45 17.78
CA THR A 12 -31.24 25.01 17.49
C THR A 12 -29.88 24.46 17.96
N PRO A 13 -29.85 23.40 18.79
CA PRO A 13 -28.60 22.80 19.23
C PRO A 13 -27.81 22.24 18.04
N LEU A 14 -26.51 22.49 18.04
CA LEU A 14 -25.57 21.89 17.09
C LEU A 14 -25.56 20.37 17.29
N ALA A 15 -26.13 19.64 16.33
CA ALA A 15 -26.12 18.20 16.29
C ALA A 15 -25.35 17.72 15.07
N VAL A 16 -24.61 16.62 15.23
CA VAL A 16 -23.93 15.97 14.13
C VAL A 16 -24.99 15.38 13.19
N PRO A 17 -24.94 15.67 11.88
CA PRO A 17 -25.92 15.14 10.93
C PRO A 17 -25.86 13.61 10.87
N ASP A 18 -27.02 12.94 11.01
CA ASP A 18 -27.16 11.48 10.91
C ASP A 18 -27.47 11.03 9.47
N SER A 19 -26.87 11.68 8.47
CA SER A 19 -27.08 11.33 7.06
C SER A 19 -26.10 10.25 6.62
N ALA A 20 -26.52 9.37 5.70
CA ALA A 20 -25.65 8.34 5.13
C ALA A 20 -24.35 8.93 4.53
N THR A 21 -24.43 10.13 3.94
CA THR A 21 -23.28 10.86 3.41
C THR A 21 -22.32 11.33 4.51
N PHE A 22 -22.83 11.76 5.67
CA PHE A 22 -22.02 12.17 6.79
C PHE A 22 -21.28 10.98 7.41
N HIS A 23 -21.98 9.83 7.57
CA HIS A 23 -21.35 8.58 7.99
C HIS A 23 -20.28 8.09 7.03
N GLN A 24 -20.50 8.21 5.72
CA GLN A 24 -19.49 7.86 4.71
C GLN A 24 -18.25 8.75 4.83
N LEU A 25 -18.41 10.07 4.98
CA LEU A 25 -17.28 10.97 5.17
C LEU A 25 -16.54 10.67 6.48
N GLN A 26 -17.26 10.43 7.58
CA GLN A 26 -16.65 10.04 8.85
C GLN A 26 -15.86 8.71 8.73
N HIS A 27 -16.35 7.76 7.93
CA HIS A 27 -15.63 6.52 7.68
C HIS A 27 -14.34 6.76 6.88
N VAL A 28 -14.37 7.64 5.87
CA VAL A 28 -13.18 8.03 5.11
C VAL A 28 -12.16 8.73 6.02
N ASP A 29 -12.61 9.67 6.84
CA ASP A 29 -11.75 10.38 7.81
C ASP A 29 -11.10 9.41 8.81
N ALA A 30 -11.86 8.43 9.31
CA ALA A 30 -11.35 7.40 10.20
C ALA A 30 -10.30 6.50 9.52
N GLN A 31 -10.52 6.13 8.26
CA GLN A 31 -9.55 5.36 7.48
C GLN A 31 -8.28 6.18 7.20
N GLN A 32 -8.42 7.47 6.90
CA GLN A 32 -7.28 8.35 6.67
C GLN A 32 -6.47 8.55 7.95
N ALA A 33 -7.11 8.81 9.09
CA ALA A 33 -6.44 8.90 10.38
C ALA A 33 -5.68 7.60 10.74
N ALA A 34 -6.25 6.43 10.42
CA ALA A 34 -5.56 5.15 10.63
C ALA A 34 -4.33 4.98 9.71
N LEU A 35 -4.41 5.45 8.47
CA LEU A 35 -3.27 5.46 7.54
C LEU A 35 -2.19 6.43 7.98
N ASP A 36 -2.56 7.62 8.43
CA ASP A 36 -1.64 8.64 8.93
C ASP A 36 -0.92 8.13 10.19
N GLN A 37 -1.63 7.50 11.12
CA GLN A 37 -1.02 6.86 12.30
C GLN A 37 -0.07 5.71 11.93
N ALA A 38 -0.44 4.88 10.94
CA ALA A 38 0.44 3.81 10.46
C ALA A 38 1.70 4.39 9.80
N LEU A 39 1.55 5.47 9.03
CA LEU A 39 2.66 6.19 8.41
C LEU A 39 3.54 6.89 9.45
N GLU A 40 2.97 7.48 10.50
CA GLU A 40 3.73 8.08 11.61
C GLU A 40 4.49 7.02 12.42
N ALA A 41 3.87 5.87 12.67
CA ALA A 41 4.53 4.73 13.31
C ALA A 41 5.66 4.18 12.43
N GLU A 42 5.46 4.10 11.11
CA GLU A 42 6.48 3.69 10.16
C GLU A 42 7.58 4.75 10.03
N GLN A 43 7.25 6.04 10.06
CA GLN A 43 8.21 7.15 10.10
C GLN A 43 9.04 7.11 11.38
N LEU A 44 8.47 6.85 12.56
CA LEU A 44 9.25 6.63 13.79
C LEU A 44 10.21 5.44 13.68
N LEU A 45 9.85 4.40 12.93
CA LEU A 45 10.75 3.30 12.58
C LEU A 45 11.79 3.69 11.52
N THR A 46 11.45 4.62 10.61
CA THR A 46 12.33 5.15 9.56
C THR A 46 13.33 6.15 10.12
N VAL A 47 12.99 6.83 11.22
CA VAL A 47 13.85 7.72 12.03
C VAL A 47 14.89 6.94 12.83
N SER A 48 14.92 5.60 12.77
CA SER A 48 16.14 4.87 13.16
C SER A 48 17.18 5.02 12.06
N GLU A 49 17.84 6.20 12.02
CA GLU A 49 18.98 6.50 11.16
C GLU A 49 19.98 5.33 11.17
N TYR A 50 20.16 4.70 12.34
CA TYR A 50 20.94 3.49 12.53
C TYR A 50 20.08 2.27 12.87
N ARG A 51 20.34 1.15 12.19
CA ARG A 51 19.72 -0.16 12.45
C ARG A 51 20.78 -1.22 12.75
N VAL A 52 20.49 -2.13 13.68
CA VAL A 52 21.38 -3.26 13.94
C VAL A 52 21.23 -4.32 12.86
N VAL A 53 22.30 -4.56 12.10
CA VAL A 53 22.41 -5.62 11.09
C VAL A 53 23.40 -6.66 11.60
N ARG A 54 23.10 -7.95 11.39
CA ARG A 54 24.03 -9.04 11.72
C ARG A 54 24.95 -9.29 10.54
N VAL A 55 26.25 -9.06 10.73
CA VAL A 55 27.29 -9.27 9.71
C VAL A 55 28.22 -10.39 10.17
N LYS A 56 28.66 -11.26 9.26
CA LYS A 56 29.68 -12.28 9.59
C LYS A 56 31.08 -11.69 9.41
N LEU A 57 31.84 -11.59 10.49
CA LEU A 57 33.26 -11.22 10.48
C LEU A 57 34.07 -12.45 10.92
N HIS A 58 34.98 -12.91 10.06
CA HIS A 58 35.80 -14.11 10.32
C HIS A 58 34.97 -15.34 10.75
N GLY A 59 33.77 -15.51 10.18
CA GLY A 59 32.86 -16.63 10.49
C GLY A 59 31.95 -16.42 11.69
N VAL A 60 32.15 -15.36 12.49
CA VAL A 60 31.32 -15.07 13.68
C VAL A 60 30.28 -13.99 13.34
N PRO A 61 28.99 -14.20 13.64
CA PRO A 61 27.96 -13.16 13.46
C PRO A 61 28.09 -12.08 14.53
N VAL A 62 28.35 -10.85 14.10
CA VAL A 62 28.48 -9.66 14.95
C VAL A 62 27.31 -8.70 14.65
N PRO A 63 26.57 -8.24 15.67
CA PRO A 63 25.59 -7.18 15.50
C PRO A 63 26.32 -5.83 15.32
N LEU A 64 26.08 -5.14 14.20
CA LEU A 64 26.64 -3.82 13.91
C LEU A 64 25.51 -2.81 13.70
N GLN A 65 25.64 -1.62 14.28
CA GLN A 65 24.76 -0.49 13.94
C GLN A 65 25.21 0.12 12.61
N VAL A 66 24.30 0.16 11.64
CA VAL A 66 24.58 0.65 10.28
C VAL A 66 23.57 1.72 9.93
N ASN A 67 24.03 2.79 9.28
CA ASN A 67 23.15 3.82 8.75
C ASN A 67 22.30 3.23 7.62
N VAL A 68 20.98 3.37 7.70
CA VAL A 68 20.05 2.78 6.73
C VAL A 68 20.07 3.54 5.40
N GLY A 69 20.30 4.86 5.42
CA GLY A 69 20.46 5.68 4.22
C GLY A 69 21.68 5.25 3.41
N ASP A 70 22.85 5.24 4.04
CA ASP A 70 24.11 4.85 3.39
C ASP A 70 24.05 3.41 2.88
N LEU A 71 23.46 2.49 3.66
CA LEU A 71 23.29 1.10 3.25
C LEU A 71 22.37 0.97 2.03
N ARG A 72 21.31 1.77 1.94
CA ARG A 72 20.41 1.76 0.78
C ARG A 72 21.08 2.34 -0.45
N GLU A 73 21.81 3.44 -0.31
CA GLU A 73 22.60 4.02 -1.39
C GLU A 73 23.64 3.02 -1.92
N ALA A 74 24.40 2.39 -1.03
CA ALA A 74 25.39 1.37 -1.41
C ALA A 74 24.78 0.15 -2.11
N LEU A 75 23.52 -0.18 -1.81
CA LEU A 75 22.78 -1.29 -2.43
C LEU A 75 21.92 -0.87 -3.62
N GLY A 76 21.88 0.42 -3.98
CA GLY A 76 21.02 0.96 -5.04
C GLY A 76 19.52 0.84 -4.74
N LEU A 77 19.13 0.78 -3.47
CA LEU A 77 17.74 0.67 -3.06
C LEU A 77 17.07 2.05 -3.02
N PRO A 78 15.79 2.16 -3.44
CA PRO A 78 15.08 3.42 -3.38
C PRO A 78 14.84 3.87 -1.94
N ASN A 79 14.63 5.17 -1.74
CA ASN A 79 14.39 5.79 -0.43
C ASN A 79 13.00 5.49 0.18
N TYR A 80 12.09 4.88 -0.57
CA TYR A 80 10.79 4.41 -0.07
C TYR A 80 10.80 2.92 0.31
N SER A 81 9.95 2.53 1.24
CA SER A 81 9.83 1.13 1.69
C SER A 81 9.43 0.22 0.53
N LEU A 82 10.20 -0.84 0.28
CA LEU A 82 9.86 -1.89 -0.70
C LEU A 82 8.80 -2.87 -0.18
N ARG A 83 8.45 -2.78 1.10
CA ARG A 83 7.34 -3.53 1.67
C ARG A 83 6.12 -2.65 1.60
N PRO A 84 5.15 -2.91 0.71
CA PRO A 84 3.87 -2.25 0.81
C PRO A 84 3.28 -2.52 2.19
N PRO A 85 2.51 -1.57 2.77
CA PRO A 85 1.78 -1.83 4.01
C PRO A 85 0.97 -3.10 3.80
N PHE A 86 1.09 -4.03 4.74
CA PHE A 86 0.49 -5.37 4.64
C PHE A 86 -0.98 -5.23 4.24
N ARG A 87 -1.28 -5.53 2.99
CA ARG A 87 -2.66 -5.73 2.56
C ARG A 87 -2.96 -7.17 2.95
N ALA A 88 -3.77 -7.36 3.99
CA ALA A 88 -4.35 -8.66 4.27
C ALA A 88 -4.92 -9.19 2.95
N ALA A 89 -4.69 -10.48 2.64
CA ALA A 89 -5.22 -11.09 1.44
C ALA A 89 -6.71 -10.77 1.39
N THR A 90 -7.12 -9.98 0.40
CA THR A 90 -8.54 -9.68 0.23
C THR A 90 -9.18 -11.02 -0.06
N ASN A 91 -9.99 -11.51 0.87
CA ASN A 91 -10.74 -12.76 0.73
C ASN A 91 -11.89 -12.54 -0.24
N ILE A 92 -11.52 -12.20 -1.48
CA ILE A 92 -12.40 -12.16 -2.62
C ILE A 92 -12.22 -13.55 -3.20
N GLU A 93 -13.28 -14.35 -3.16
CA GLU A 93 -13.39 -15.53 -4.03
C GLU A 93 -13.31 -14.99 -5.46
N THR A 94 -12.11 -14.95 -6.03
CA THR A 94 -11.95 -14.69 -7.47
C THR A 94 -12.42 -15.97 -8.15
N PRO A 95 -13.60 -15.99 -8.78
CA PRO A 95 -14.04 -17.18 -9.49
C PRO A 95 -13.00 -17.51 -10.56
N ALA A 96 -12.69 -18.79 -10.71
CA ALA A 96 -11.89 -19.24 -11.84
C ALA A 96 -12.54 -18.71 -13.13
N PRO A 97 -11.74 -18.22 -14.11
CA PRO A 97 -12.29 -17.75 -15.37
C PRO A 97 -13.18 -18.84 -15.96
N ALA A 98 -14.42 -18.47 -16.29
CA ALA A 98 -15.45 -19.42 -16.75
C ALA A 98 -15.08 -20.11 -18.07
N THR A 99 -14.18 -19.50 -18.83
CA THR A 99 -13.78 -19.95 -20.14
C THR A 99 -12.26 -19.86 -20.23
N ASN A 100 -11.61 -20.99 -20.53
CA ASN A 100 -10.21 -20.98 -20.92
C ASN A 100 -10.12 -20.37 -22.32
N ILE A 101 -9.36 -19.29 -22.49
CA ILE A 101 -9.07 -18.71 -23.79
C ILE A 101 -7.77 -19.32 -24.32
N THR A 102 -7.76 -19.72 -25.58
CA THR A 102 -6.53 -20.21 -26.25
C THR A 102 -5.60 -19.01 -26.46
N ASP A 103 -4.32 -19.18 -26.12
CA ASP A 103 -3.27 -18.17 -26.34
C ASP A 103 -2.82 -18.21 -27.81
N GLU A 104 -3.65 -17.63 -28.68
CA GLU A 104 -3.43 -17.56 -30.14
C GLU A 104 -2.29 -16.60 -30.51
N GLU A 105 -1.93 -15.66 -29.62
CA GLU A 105 -0.89 -14.67 -29.86
C GLU A 105 0.53 -15.25 -29.74
N HIS A 106 0.71 -16.28 -28.91
CA HIS A 106 1.98 -16.98 -28.72
C HIS A 106 2.04 -18.36 -29.39
N GLU A 107 1.07 -18.69 -30.26
CA GLU A 107 1.24 -19.84 -31.15
C GLU A 107 2.46 -19.58 -32.04
N ASN A 108 3.52 -20.38 -31.82
CA ASN A 108 4.77 -20.30 -32.58
C ASN A 108 4.47 -20.17 -34.07
N PRO A 109 5.10 -19.22 -34.80
CA PRO A 109 4.97 -19.19 -36.24
C PRO A 109 5.43 -20.56 -36.76
N THR A 110 4.55 -21.23 -37.48
CA THR A 110 4.80 -22.47 -38.20
C THR A 110 6.20 -22.39 -38.79
N VAL A 111 7.10 -23.25 -38.31
CA VAL A 111 8.39 -23.50 -38.96
C VAL A 111 8.07 -24.10 -40.33
N GLU A 112 7.86 -23.23 -41.32
CA GLU A 112 7.83 -23.64 -42.72
C GLU A 112 9.16 -24.32 -43.01
N SER A 113 9.06 -25.61 -43.29
CA SER A 113 10.16 -26.49 -43.63
C SER A 113 10.98 -25.86 -44.76
N MET A 114 12.14 -25.31 -44.43
CA MET A 114 13.23 -25.13 -45.39
C MET A 114 13.85 -26.51 -45.65
N GLU A 115 13.19 -27.33 -46.46
CA GLU A 115 13.87 -28.43 -47.17
C GLU A 115 14.23 -27.97 -48.59
N GLN A 116 15.44 -28.35 -48.98
CA GLN A 116 16.23 -27.86 -50.12
C GLN A 116 15.69 -28.30 -51.48
#